data_AF-A0A6G3SAA9-F1
#
_entry.id   AF-A0A6G3SAA9-F1
#
_cell.length_a   1.000
_cell.length_b   1.000
_cell.length_c   1.000
_cell.angle_alpha   90.00
_cell.angle_beta   90.00
_cell.angle_gamma   90.00
#
_symmetry.space_group_name_H-M   'P 1'
#
loop_
_entity.id
_entity.type
_entity.pdbx_description
1 polymer ?
#
loop_
_entity_poly.entity_id
_entity_poly.type
_entity_poly.pdbx_seq_one_letter_code
_entity_poly.pdbx_strand_id
1 'polypeptide(L)'
;MTLQEQELAAVFAQLTGEAARDPLDTQSLLAALAESGRRLFGAWGAVVQYAPGGKSAVQFDGTDAGLRILVEAAVGWSEGPGYDARITGCALIDVDVTTRPTRARW
;
A
#
# COMPACT_ATOMS: atom_id res chain seq x y z
N MET A 1 2.92 17.34 -10.23
CA MET A 1 4.31 17.34 -9.71
C MET A 1 5.11 16.45 -10.64
N THR A 2 6.05 16.98 -11.42
CA THR A 2 6.92 16.16 -12.27
C THR A 2 8.08 15.67 -11.42
N LEU A 3 8.14 14.36 -11.16
CA LEU A 3 9.33 13.76 -10.55
C LEU A 3 10.53 13.97 -11.46
N GLN A 4 11.68 14.26 -10.85
CA GLN A 4 12.94 14.23 -11.58
C GLN A 4 13.26 12.76 -11.91
N GLU A 5 13.69 12.48 -13.14
CA GLU A 5 14.01 11.11 -13.60
C GLU A 5 14.95 10.36 -12.64
N GLN A 6 15.84 11.11 -11.98
CA GLN A 6 16.77 10.61 -10.96
C GLN A 6 16.07 10.05 -9.72
N GLU A 7 15.01 10.70 -9.25
CA GLU A 7 14.26 10.25 -8.07
C GLU A 7 13.45 8.99 -8.39
N LEU A 8 12.87 8.90 -9.58
CA LEU A 8 12.21 7.69 -10.05
C LEU A 8 13.20 6.52 -10.15
N ALA A 9 14.38 6.75 -10.73
CA ALA A 9 15.44 5.74 -10.81
C ALA A 9 15.92 5.28 -9.42
N ALA A 10 16.06 6.21 -8.47
CA ALA A 10 16.43 5.89 -7.08
C ALA A 10 15.38 5.01 -6.39
N VAL A 11 14.10 5.32 -6.55
CA VAL A 11 12.99 4.48 -6.03
C VAL A 11 13.05 3.08 -6.62
N PHE A 12 13.20 2.94 -7.93
CA PHE A 12 13.30 1.61 -8.57
C PHE A 12 14.51 0.81 -8.09
N ALA A 13 15.67 1.47 -7.94
CA ALA A 13 16.88 0.83 -7.42
C ALA A 13 16.69 0.33 -5.99
N GLN A 14 16.07 1.15 -5.12
CA GLN A 14 15.75 0.76 -3.75
C GLN A 14 14.82 -0.45 -3.72
N LEU A 15 13.70 -0.43 -4.46
CA LEU A 15 12.73 -1.52 -4.47
C LEU A 15 13.32 -2.82 -5.01
N THR A 16 14.13 -2.73 -6.08
CA THR A 16 14.83 -3.89 -6.64
C THR A 16 15.85 -4.46 -5.65
N GLY A 17 16.55 -3.58 -4.93
CA GLY A 17 17.51 -3.97 -3.89
C GLY A 17 16.85 -4.72 -2.72
N GLU A 18 15.69 -4.24 -2.24
CA GLU A 18 14.91 -4.94 -1.21
C GLU A 18 14.36 -6.28 -1.72
N ALA A 19 13.84 -6.31 -2.95
CA ALA A 19 13.27 -7.53 -3.55
C ALA A 19 14.31 -8.61 -3.88
N ALA A 20 15.59 -8.23 -4.04
CA ALA A 20 16.68 -9.15 -4.37
C ALA A 20 17.35 -9.79 -3.13
N ARG A 21 16.94 -9.43 -1.91
CA ARG A 21 17.49 -10.02 -0.67
C ARG A 21 17.09 -11.49 -0.54
N ASP A 22 18.03 -12.31 -0.06
CA ASP A 22 17.80 -13.72 0.27
C ASP A 22 18.21 -14.00 1.73
N PRO A 23 17.26 -14.37 2.61
CA PRO A 23 15.83 -14.52 2.35
C PRO A 23 15.14 -13.17 2.08
N LEU A 24 14.05 -13.20 1.31
CA LEU A 24 13.24 -12.02 1.04
C LEU A 24 12.64 -11.49 2.35
N ASP A 25 13.06 -10.30 2.75
CA ASP A 25 12.44 -9.55 3.84
C ASP A 25 11.23 -8.78 3.33
N THR A 26 10.06 -9.43 3.40
CA THR A 26 8.81 -8.86 2.89
C THR A 26 8.41 -7.59 3.65
N GLN A 27 8.73 -7.47 4.94
CA GLN A 27 8.36 -6.29 5.72
C GLN A 27 9.19 -5.08 5.30
N SER A 28 10.51 -5.25 5.11
CA SER A 28 11.36 -4.18 4.59
C SER A 28 10.93 -3.72 3.19
N LEU A 29 10.51 -4.65 2.33
CA LEU A 29 9.98 -4.32 1.01
C LEU A 29 8.66 -3.54 1.09
N LEU A 30 7.72 -3.93 1.96
CA LEU A 30 6.46 -3.21 2.15
C LEU A 30 6.67 -1.80 2.70
N ALA A 31 7.58 -1.64 3.67
CA ALA A 31 7.97 -0.34 4.20
C ALA A 31 8.53 0.57 3.09
N ALA A 32 9.44 0.02 2.26
CA ALA A 32 10.03 0.74 1.13
C ALA A 32 8.98 1.14 0.08
N LEU A 33 8.01 0.27 -0.22
CA LEU A 33 6.90 0.57 -1.13
C LEU A 33 6.00 1.68 -0.59
N ALA A 34 5.64 1.64 0.69
CA ALA A 34 4.80 2.67 1.30
C ALA A 34 5.49 4.04 1.28
N GLU A 35 6.75 4.11 1.70
CA GLU A 35 7.49 5.38 1.72
C GLU A 35 7.77 5.91 0.29
N SER A 36 8.11 5.03 -0.64
CA SER A 36 8.32 5.41 -2.05
C SER A 36 7.02 5.90 -2.68
N GLY A 37 5.91 5.20 -2.47
CA GLY A 37 4.59 5.61 -2.96
C GLY A 37 4.19 6.97 -2.40
N ARG A 38 4.38 7.20 -1.09
CA ARG A 38 4.11 8.50 -0.46
C ARG A 38 4.86 9.64 -1.16
N ARG A 39 6.16 9.45 -1.43
CA ARG A 39 7.00 10.44 -2.13
C ARG A 39 6.55 10.64 -3.58
N LEU A 40 6.36 9.54 -4.32
CA LEU A 40 5.99 9.55 -5.73
C LEU A 40 4.69 10.31 -5.99
N PHE A 41 3.70 10.13 -5.11
CA PHE A 41 2.39 10.75 -5.25
C PHE A 41 2.24 12.06 -4.46
N GLY A 42 3.29 12.52 -3.77
CA GLY A 42 3.21 13.70 -2.90
C GLY A 42 2.14 13.59 -1.81
N ALA A 43 1.89 12.37 -1.33
CA ALA A 43 0.85 12.09 -0.36
C ALA A 43 1.31 12.40 1.08
N TRP A 44 0.34 12.70 1.94
CA TRP A 44 0.61 12.87 3.39
C TRP A 44 0.98 11.55 4.07
N GLY A 45 0.48 10.44 3.56
CA GLY A 45 0.84 9.11 4.02
C GLY A 45 0.43 8.04 3.01
N ALA A 46 0.98 6.84 3.18
CA ALA A 46 0.69 5.71 2.32
C ALA A 46 0.69 4.41 3.14
N VAL A 47 -0.07 3.44 2.65
CA VAL A 47 -0.17 2.09 3.18
C VAL A 47 -0.08 1.12 2.01
N VAL A 48 0.62 0.00 2.23
CA VAL A 48 0.70 -1.10 1.28
C VAL A 48 0.24 -2.37 1.97
N GLN A 49 -0.60 -3.14 1.29
CA GLN A 49 -1.03 -4.47 1.73
C GLN A 49 -0.54 -5.51 0.72
N TYR A 50 -0.01 -6.60 1.23
CA TYR A 50 0.28 -7.82 0.48
C TYR A 50 -0.57 -8.96 1.02
N ALA A 51 -1.45 -9.49 0.18
CA ALA A 51 -2.27 -10.63 0.49
C ALA A 51 -1.82 -11.82 -0.36
N PRO A 52 -0.86 -12.63 0.11
CA PRO A 52 -0.51 -13.87 -0.57
C PRO A 52 -1.78 -14.75 -0.65
N GLY A 53 -2.08 -15.27 -1.84
CA GLY A 53 -3.27 -16.10 -2.05
C GLY A 53 -3.31 -17.32 -1.09
N GLY A 54 -4.50 -17.85 -0.84
CA GLY A 54 -4.72 -18.98 0.06
C GLY A 54 -5.09 -18.56 1.49
N LYS A 55 -4.64 -19.33 2.50
CA LYS A 55 -4.93 -19.10 3.93
C LYS A 55 -3.88 -18.23 4.64
N SER A 56 -2.96 -17.64 3.90
CA SER A 56 -1.88 -16.83 4.46
C SER A 56 -2.42 -15.49 4.97
N ALA A 57 -1.87 -15.01 6.08
CA ALA A 57 -2.24 -13.73 6.65
C ALA A 57 -1.87 -12.57 5.70
N VAL A 58 -2.72 -11.54 5.66
CA VAL A 58 -2.41 -10.29 4.98
C VAL A 58 -1.26 -9.60 5.73
N GLN A 59 -0.22 -9.23 4.99
CA GLN A 59 0.89 -8.44 5.48
C GLN A 59 0.69 -6.99 5.06
N PHE A 60 1.14 -6.04 5.86
CA PHE A 60 0.98 -4.63 5.55
C PHE A 60 2.05 -3.77 6.21
N ASP A 61 2.26 -2.59 5.65
CA ASP A 61 3.01 -1.51 6.29
C ASP A 61 2.44 -0.15 5.89
N GLY A 62 2.78 0.89 6.67
CA GLY A 62 2.37 2.26 6.45
C GLY A 62 3.37 3.26 6.97
N THR A 63 3.36 4.45 6.36
CA THR A 63 4.30 5.53 6.68
C THR A 63 4.05 6.18 8.04
N ASP A 64 2.87 5.94 8.63
CA ASP A 64 2.47 6.44 9.95
C ASP A 64 1.85 5.32 10.81
N ALA A 65 2.00 5.40 12.13
CA ALA A 65 1.49 4.40 13.05
C ALA A 65 -0.05 4.37 13.09
N GLY A 66 -0.71 5.52 13.00
CA GLY A 66 -2.17 5.61 12.89
C GLY A 66 -2.68 4.95 11.62
N LEU A 67 -1.97 5.14 10.50
CA LEU A 67 -2.29 4.46 9.24
C LEU A 67 -2.14 2.93 9.34
N ARG A 68 -1.15 2.43 10.08
CA ARG A 68 -0.97 0.98 10.33
C ARG A 68 -2.14 0.41 11.15
N ILE A 69 -2.60 1.13 12.17
CA ILE A 69 -3.75 0.73 12.98
C ILE A 69 -5.02 0.69 12.12
N LEU A 70 -5.23 1.69 11.27
CA LEU A 70 -6.41 1.76 10.39
C LEU A 70 -6.44 0.59 9.40
N VAL A 71 -5.30 0.24 8.80
CA VAL A 71 -5.25 -0.87 7.86
C VAL A 71 -5.41 -2.23 8.56
N GLU A 72 -4.85 -2.39 9.76
CA GLU A 72 -5.03 -3.59 10.56
C GLU A 72 -6.51 -3.82 10.88
N ALA A 73 -7.22 -2.76 11.31
CA ALA A 73 -8.66 -2.81 11.56
C ALA A 73 -9.45 -3.16 10.29
N ALA A 74 -9.14 -2.51 9.16
CA ALA A 74 -9.80 -2.79 7.88
C ALA A 74 -9.58 -4.24 7.41
N VAL A 75 -8.38 -4.80 7.61
CA VAL A 75 -8.09 -6.21 7.36
C VAL A 75 -8.94 -7.10 8.27
N GLY A 76 -9.04 -6.78 9.56
CA GLY A 76 -9.84 -7.52 10.53
C GLY A 76 -11.34 -7.51 10.23
N TRP A 77 -11.86 -6.41 9.69
CA TRP A 77 -13.27 -6.29 9.31
C TRP A 77 -13.58 -6.78 7.90
N SER A 78 -12.56 -7.15 7.12
CA SER A 78 -12.72 -7.47 5.70
C SER A 78 -13.34 -6.30 4.92
N GLU A 79 -12.80 -5.11 5.13
CA GLU A 79 -13.29 -3.85 4.56
C GLU A 79 -12.19 -3.03 3.89
N GLY A 80 -12.62 -1.99 3.17
CA GLY A 80 -11.74 -0.99 2.57
C GLY A 80 -11.18 -1.40 1.22
N PRO A 81 -10.41 -0.50 0.59
CA PRO A 81 -10.02 -0.63 -0.81
C PRO A 81 -9.15 -1.86 -1.08
N GLY A 82 -8.35 -2.29 -0.11
CA GLY A 82 -7.55 -3.51 -0.22
C GLY A 82 -8.42 -4.77 -0.27
N TYR A 83 -9.50 -4.84 0.51
CA TYR A 83 -10.42 -5.97 0.47
C TYR A 83 -11.23 -5.98 -0.83
N ASP A 84 -11.82 -4.85 -1.18
CA ASP A 84 -12.67 -4.73 -2.38
C ASP A 84 -11.87 -5.03 -3.66
N ALA A 85 -10.62 -4.56 -3.76
CA ALA A 85 -9.75 -4.87 -4.89
C ALA A 85 -9.45 -6.38 -4.99
N ARG A 86 -9.30 -7.08 -3.86
CA ARG A 86 -9.09 -8.53 -3.83
C ARG A 86 -10.33 -9.31 -4.26
N ILE A 87 -11.51 -8.90 -3.79
CA ILE A 87 -12.78 -9.57 -4.11
C ILE A 87 -13.16 -9.36 -5.58
N THR A 88 -12.94 -8.16 -6.10
CA THR A 88 -13.29 -7.81 -7.49
C THR A 88 -12.21 -8.19 -8.50
N GLY A 89 -10.97 -8.46 -8.04
CA GLY A 89 -9.81 -8.68 -8.89
C GLY A 89 -9.40 -7.43 -9.69
N CYS A 90 -9.94 -6.26 -9.33
CA CYS A 90 -9.76 -5.01 -10.05
C CYS A 90 -9.08 -3.98 -9.14
N ALA A 91 -8.14 -3.21 -9.68
CA ALA A 91 -7.56 -2.09 -8.96
C ALA A 91 -8.65 -1.04 -8.70
N LEU A 92 -8.82 -0.64 -7.44
CA LEU A 92 -9.64 0.51 -7.09
C LEU A 92 -8.80 1.77 -7.18
N ILE A 93 -9.08 2.59 -8.18
CA ILE A 93 -8.40 3.86 -8.40
C ILE A 93 -9.33 4.96 -7.87
N ASP A 94 -8.79 5.79 -6.97
CA ASP A 94 -9.39 7.05 -6.53
C ASP A 94 -10.67 6.90 -5.68
N VAL A 95 -10.51 6.53 -4.41
CA VAL A 95 -11.59 6.68 -3.42
C VAL A 95 -11.48 8.08 -2.85
N ASP A 96 -12.17 9.03 -3.46
CA ASP A 96 -12.29 10.37 -2.91
C ASP A 96 -12.98 10.29 -1.53
N VAL A 97 -12.19 10.54 -0.47
CA VAL A 97 -12.64 10.56 0.92
C VAL A 97 -13.37 11.86 1.28
N THR A 98 -13.35 12.86 0.39
CA THR A 98 -13.96 14.19 0.60
C THR A 98 -15.32 14.33 -0.07
N THR A 99 -15.61 13.54 -1.11
CA THR A 99 -16.97 13.44 -1.65
C THR A 99 -17.78 12.37 -0.92
N ARG A 100 -19.10 12.57 -0.86
CA ARG A 100 -20.00 11.58 -0.27
C ARG A 100 -19.75 10.23 -0.95
N PRO A 101 -19.48 9.15 -0.19
CA PRO A 101 -19.25 7.83 -0.78
C PRO A 101 -20.43 7.49 -1.67
N THR A 102 -20.17 7.26 -2.95
CA THR A 102 -21.16 6.69 -3.87
C THR A 102 -21.29 5.21 -3.50
N ARG A 103 -21.88 4.93 -2.34
CA ARG A 103 -22.03 3.61 -1.70
C ARG A 103 -20.71 2.86 -1.43
N ALA A 104 -20.03 3.21 -0.34
CA ALA A 104 -19.31 2.23 0.44
C ALA A 104 -19.88 2.30 1.86
N ARG A 105 -20.48 1.21 2.33
CA ARG A 105 -20.89 1.10 3.73
C ARG A 105 -19.59 1.00 4.54
N TRP A 106 -19.37 1.98 5.42
CA TRP A 106 -18.52 1.81 6.60
C TRP A 106 -19.40 1.31 7.73
#